data_AF-A0A6N7BZ54-F1
#
_entry.id   AF-A0A6N7BZ54-F1
#
_cell.length_a   1.000
_cell.length_b   1.000
_cell.length_c   1.000
_cell.angle_alpha   90.00
_cell.angle_beta   90.00
_cell.angle_gamma   90.00
#
_symmetry.space_group_name_H-M   'P 1'
#
loop_
_entity.id
_entity.type
_entity.pdbx_description
1 polymer ?
#
loop_
_entity_poly.entity_id
_entity_poly.type
_entity_poly.pdbx_seq_one_letter_code
_entity_poly.pdbx_strand_id
1 'polypeptide(L)' 'MICNDAVIVPQYDDINDALAIEQLEKVFPQHQVVGVRTREIVFGGGNIHCITQQQPEPSIKGSN' A
#
# COMPACT_ATOMS: atom_id res chain seq x y z
N MET A 1 0.19 1.52 -1.65
CA MET A 1 0.69 0.63 -2.73
C MET A 1 0.06 -0.73 -2.50
N ILE A 2 -0.48 -1.36 -3.54
CA ILE A 2 -1.01 -2.71 -3.48
C ILE A 2 0.06 -3.62 -4.07
N CYS A 3 0.50 -4.63 -3.32
CA CYS A 3 1.59 -5.53 -3.71
C CYS A 3 1.29 -6.95 -3.25
N ASN A 4 0.93 -7.83 -4.20
CA ASN A 4 0.55 -9.21 -3.93
C ASN A 4 -0.52 -9.26 -2.81
N ASP A 5 -0.24 -9.95 -1.71
CA ASP A 5 -1.16 -10.14 -0.59
C ASP A 5 -1.11 -9.00 0.45
N ALA A 6 -0.57 -7.82 0.11
CA ALA A 6 -0.42 -6.70 1.03
C ALA A 6 -0.81 -5.33 0.44
N VAL A 7 -1.23 -4.43 1.32
CA VAL A 7 -1.48 -3.01 1.02
C VAL A 7 -0.64 -2.15 1.95
N ILE A 8 0.35 -1.43 1.39
CA ILE A 8 1.24 -0.54 2.14
C ILE A 8 0.64 0.87 2.16
N VAL A 9 0.42 1.40 3.37
CA VAL A 9 -0.34 2.63 3.62
C VAL A 9 0.51 3.67 4.34
N PRO A 10 0.54 4.93 3.87
CA PRO A 10 1.18 6.03 4.57
C PRO A 10 0.60 6.25 5.97
N GLN A 11 1.46 6.50 6.95
CA GLN A 11 1.11 7.00 8.27
C GLN A 11 1.86 8.31 8.51
N TYR A 12 1.15 9.31 9.03
CA TYR A 12 1.60 10.69 9.18
C TYR A 12 1.73 11.15 10.64
N ASP A 13 1.47 10.25 11.60
CA ASP A 13 1.20 10.57 13.00
C ASP A 13 -0.05 11.47 13.13
N ASP A 14 -1.04 11.23 12.26
CA ASP A 14 -2.35 11.90 12.25
C ASP A 14 -3.42 11.06 12.94
N ILE A 15 -4.45 11.71 13.50
CA ILE A 15 -5.57 11.03 14.17
C ILE A 15 -6.31 10.05 13.24
N ASN A 16 -6.27 10.26 11.93
CA ASN A 16 -6.97 9.41 10.96
C ASN A 16 -6.12 8.24 10.45
N ASP A 17 -4.86 8.10 10.88
CA ASP A 17 -3.98 7.02 10.42
C ASP A 17 -4.57 5.63 10.72
N ALA A 18 -5.17 5.47 11.90
CA ALA A 18 -5.86 4.23 12.30
C ALA A 18 -7.13 3.99 11.49
N LEU A 19 -7.90 5.05 11.22
CA LEU A 19 -9.11 4.97 10.39
C LEU A 19 -8.77 4.55 8.95
N ALA A 20 -7.67 5.06 8.40
CA ALA A 20 -7.22 4.70 7.06
C ALA A 20 -6.87 3.20 6.96
N ILE A 21 -6.23 2.63 7.98
CA ILE A 21 -5.97 1.19 8.06
C ILE A 21 -7.29 0.41 8.09
N GLU A 22 -8.19 0.74 9.01
CA GLU A 22 -9.47 0.03 9.19
C GLU A 22 -10.31 0.04 7.90
N GLN A 23 -10.35 1.18 7.20
CA GLN A 23 -11.07 1.30 5.93
C GLN A 23 -10.45 0.42 4.85
N LEU A 24 -9.12 0.38 4.76
CA LEU A 24 -8.44 -0.42 3.75
C LEU A 24 -8.51 -1.92 4.04
N GLU A 25 -8.57 -2.33 5.29
CA GLU A 25 -8.82 -3.73 5.67
C GLU A 25 -10.21 -4.19 5.20
N LYS A 26 -11.22 -3.31 5.30
CA LYS A 26 -12.57 -3.60 4.79
C LYS A 26 -12.61 -3.67 3.26
N VAL A 27 -11.85 -2.83 2.57
CA VAL A 27 -11.79 -2.80 1.09
C VAL A 27 -10.99 -3.98 0.54
N PHE A 28 -9.91 -4.36 1.21
CA PHE A 28 -8.98 -5.43 0.80
C PHE A 28 -8.96 -6.56 1.84
N PRO A 29 -10.09 -7.29 2.06
CA PRO A 29 -10.22 -8.25 3.16
C PRO A 29 -9.28 -9.46 3.06
N GLN A 30 -8.66 -9.68 1.91
CA GLN A 30 -7.69 -10.75 1.66
C GLN A 30 -6.23 -10.27 1.72
N HIS A 31 -5.98 -8.98 1.92
CA HIS A 31 -4.63 -8.42 1.96
C HIS A 31 -4.28 -8.00 3.38
N GLN A 32 -3.01 -8.15 3.75
CA GLN A 32 -2.46 -7.54 4.95
C GLN A 32 -2.28 -6.04 4.75
N VAL A 33 -2.98 -5.21 5.51
CA VAL A 33 -2.77 -3.76 5.51
C VAL A 33 -1.62 -3.40 6.45
N VAL A 34 -0.59 -2.74 5.91
CA VAL A 34 0.63 -2.39 6.65
C VAL A 34 0.85 -0.88 6.61
N GLY A 35 0.72 -0.24 7.77
CA GLY A 35 1.07 1.17 7.96
C GLY A 35 2.58 1.40 8.03
N VAL A 36 3.08 2.37 7.28
CA VAL A 36 4.49 2.81 7.32
C VAL A 36 4.54 4.31 7.60
N ARG A 37 5.36 4.72 8.59
CA ARG A 37 5.59 6.15 8.86
C ARG A 37 6.32 6.79 7.69
N THR A 38 5.66 7.73 7.02
CA THR A 38 6.16 8.33 5.76
C THR A 38 6.05 9.85 5.75
N ARG A 39 5.95 10.47 6.93
CA ARG A 39 5.92 11.93 7.09
C ARG A 39 7.08 12.65 6.39
N GLU A 40 8.28 12.06 6.43
CA GLU A 40 9.43 12.66 5.75
C GLU A 40 9.34 12.59 4.21
N ILE A 41 8.63 11.59 3.67
CA ILE A 41 8.46 11.43 2.21
C ILE A 41 7.49 12.50 1.68
N VAL A 42 6.43 12.82 2.44
CA VAL A 42 5.43 13.80 2.00
C VAL A 42 5.98 15.21 1.87
N PHE A 43 7.03 15.57 2.61
CA PHE A 43 7.73 16.85 2.43
C PHE A 43 8.38 16.99 1.04
N GLY A 44 8.65 15.87 0.35
CA GLY A 44 9.13 15.85 -1.04
C GLY A 44 8.04 15.94 -2.12
N GLY A 45 6.77 16.07 -1.73
CA GLY A 45 5.64 16.22 -2.67
C GLY A 45 5.01 14.90 -3.15
N GLY A 46 5.27 13.78 -2.48
CA GLY A 46 4.70 12.47 -2.83
C GLY A 46 4.67 11.50 -1.64
N ASN A 47 4.28 10.25 -1.88
CA ASN A 47 4.33 9.20 -0.85
C ASN A 47 4.61 7.82 -1.49
N ILE A 48 4.34 6.72 -0.78
CA ILE A 48 4.67 5.33 -1.15
C ILE A 48 4.33 5.02 -2.62
N HIS A 49 3.12 5.36 -3.07
CA HIS A 49 2.72 5.08 -4.46
C HIS A 49 3.58 5.83 -5.49
N CYS A 50 4.00 7.06 -5.17
CA CYS A 50 4.78 7.90 -6.06
C CYS A 50 6.23 7.42 -6.22
N ILE A 51 6.75 6.64 -5.27
CA ILE A 51 8.16 6.22 -5.21
C ILE A 51 8.35 4.72 -5.48
N THR A 52 7.29 4.02 -5.89
CA THR A 52 7.32 2.59 -6.19
C THR A 52 6.71 2.33 -7.56
N GLN A 53 7.25 1.34 -8.27
CA GLN A 53 6.72 0.87 -9.55
C GLN A 53 6.60 -0.65 -9.46
N GLN A 54 5.38 -1.17 -9.52
CA GLN A 54 5.16 -2.61 -9.52
C GLN A 54 5.61 -3.21 -10.86
N GLN A 55 6.28 -4.36 -10.80
CA GLN A 55 6.52 -5.21 -11.96
C GLN A 55 5.66 -6.47 -11.78
N PRO A 56 4.67 -6.73 -12.65
CA PRO A 56 3.90 -7.97 -12.56
C PRO A 56 4.80 -9.17 -12.80
N GLU A 57 4.40 -10.32 -12.26
CA GLU A 57 4.97 -11.59 -12.68
C GLU A 57 4.72 -11.80 -14.18
N PRO A 58 5.65 -12.44 -14.90
CA PRO A 58 5.43 -12.80 -16.29
C PRO A 58 4.12 -13.57 -16.42
N SER A 59 3.27 -13.19 -17.37
CA SER A 59 2.11 -14.02 -17.69
C SER A 59 2.60 -15.31 -18.33
N ILE A 60 2.59 -16.40 -17.57
CA ILE A 60 2.82 -17.73 -18.13
C ILE A 60 1.59 -18.05 -18.97
N LYS A 61 1.73 -17.99 -20.31
CA LYS A 61 0.72 -18.55 -21.21
C LYS A 61 0.74 -20.07 -21.09
N GLY A 62 -0.11 -20.60 -20.20
CA GLY A 62 -0.65 -21.95 -20.17
C GLY A 62 0.30 -23.09 -19.78
N SER A 63 -0.11 -23.86 -18.78
CA SER A 63 0.10 -25.31 -18.75
C SER A 63 -1.27 -25.95 -18.46
N ASN A 64 -1.81 -26.63 -19.48
CA ASN A 64 -2.98 -27.51 -19.54
C ASN A 64 -3.96 -27.55 -18.35
#